data_AF-A0A3D3LPQ8-F1
#
_entry.id   AF-A0A3D3LPQ8-F1
#
_cell.length_a   1.000
_cell.length_b   1.000
_cell.length_c   1.000
_cell.angle_alpha   90.00
_cell.angle_beta   90.00
_cell.angle_gamma   90.00
#
_symmetry.space_group_name_H-M   'P 1'
#
loop_
_entity.id
_entity.type
_entity.pdbx_description
1 polymer ?
#
loop_
_entity_poly.entity_id
_entity_poly.type
_entity_poly.pdbx_seq_one_letter_code
_entity_poly.pdbx_strand_id
1 'polypeptide(L)'
;SVVVKTGPLVLELNMNAEVKSAGFATVPENTYRRLKFEIHKLNSNEVSPDPEFRDSLGTYSVIVKGEYLGTRFVYRSTKSAHQFLVFNPEPSINTTSITKVMLRVKPYLWFIENGVYLNPMDPANENNIDNNIKDNINGSFEVYVEAN
;
A
#
# COMPACT_ATOMS: atom_id res chain seq x y z
N SER A 1 -14.54 -15.17 -15.75
CA SER A 1 -13.20 -14.75 -15.30
C SER A 1 -13.01 -15.18 -13.87
N VAL A 2 -11.98 -15.98 -13.58
CA VAL A 2 -11.63 -16.35 -12.20
C VAL A 2 -10.88 -15.19 -11.57
N VAL A 3 -11.26 -14.82 -10.35
CA VAL A 3 -10.55 -13.81 -9.55
C VAL A 3 -9.89 -14.54 -8.40
N VAL A 4 -8.57 -14.35 -8.27
CA VAL A 4 -7.79 -14.88 -7.15
C VAL A 4 -7.42 -13.68 -6.26
N LYS A 5 -7.73 -13.77 -4.96
CA LYS A 5 -7.37 -12.75 -3.96
C LYS A 5 -6.36 -13.36 -3.00
N THR A 6 -5.30 -12.61 -2.72
CA THR A 6 -4.30 -12.94 -1.70
C THR A 6 -4.16 -11.78 -0.71
N GLY A 7 -3.72 -12.07 0.51
CA GLY A 7 -3.70 -11.12 1.64
C GLY A 7 -4.75 -11.44 2.72
N PRO A 8 -4.90 -10.57 3.75
CA PRO A 8 -4.22 -9.28 3.93
C PRO A 8 -2.72 -9.43 4.20
N LEU A 9 -1.94 -8.41 3.83
CA LEU A 9 -0.51 -8.31 4.13
C LEU A 9 -0.19 -6.94 4.72
N VAL A 10 0.88 -6.85 5.50
CA VAL A 10 1.43 -5.59 6.02
C VAL A 10 2.75 -5.33 5.32
N LEU A 11 2.87 -4.14 4.74
CA LEU A 11 4.09 -3.67 4.10
C LEU A 11 4.73 -2.60 4.97
N GLU A 12 5.87 -2.94 5.58
CA GLU A 12 6.68 -1.97 6.30
C GLU A 12 7.55 -1.17 5.32
N LEU A 13 7.26 0.12 5.20
CA LEU A 13 8.06 1.05 4.41
C LEU A 13 9.00 1.84 5.32
N ASN A 14 10.23 2.03 4.89
CA ASN A 14 11.15 2.97 5.51
C ASN A 14 11.57 4.05 4.50
N MET A 15 12.18 5.12 4.99
CA MET A 15 12.59 6.25 4.17
C MET A 15 13.92 6.01 3.45
N ASN A 16 14.53 4.83 3.60
CA ASN A 16 15.86 4.50 3.05
C ASN A 16 15.81 4.09 1.57
N ALA A 17 14.65 4.20 0.92
CA ALA A 17 14.40 3.75 -0.45
C ALA A 17 14.76 2.27 -0.69
N GLU A 18 14.70 1.45 0.35
CA GLU A 18 14.97 0.01 0.26
C GLU A 18 13.83 -0.71 -0.45
N VAL A 19 14.17 -1.68 -1.30
CA VAL A 19 13.20 -2.65 -1.83
C VAL A 19 12.76 -3.55 -0.68
N LYS A 20 11.48 -3.51 -0.36
CA LYS A 20 10.85 -4.38 0.65
C LYS A 20 9.98 -5.41 -0.04
N SER A 21 10.14 -6.68 0.33
CA SER A 21 9.24 -7.73 -0.12
C SER A 21 7.91 -7.62 0.63
N ALA A 22 6.82 -7.38 -0.11
CA ALA A 22 5.48 -7.31 0.47
C ALA A 22 4.90 -8.69 0.81
N GLY A 23 5.37 -9.75 0.13
CA GLY A 23 4.94 -11.12 0.36
C GLY A 23 5.04 -11.99 -0.89
N PHE A 24 4.63 -13.24 -0.74
CA PHE A 24 4.51 -14.21 -1.82
C PHE A 24 3.06 -14.68 -1.92
N ALA A 25 2.58 -14.86 -3.15
CA ALA A 25 1.23 -15.30 -3.44
C ALA A 25 1.31 -16.51 -4.39
N THR A 26 0.81 -17.65 -3.94
CA THR A 26 0.60 -18.81 -4.82
C THR A 26 -0.75 -18.64 -5.50
N VAL A 27 -0.75 -18.63 -6.83
CA VAL A 27 -1.97 -18.56 -7.64
C VAL A 27 -2.03 -19.79 -8.57
N PRO A 28 -3.22 -20.27 -8.95
CA PRO A 28 -3.36 -21.37 -9.89
C PRO A 28 -2.62 -21.11 -11.21
N GLU A 29 -2.16 -22.16 -11.87
CA GLU A 29 -1.56 -22.04 -13.20
C GLU A 29 -2.58 -21.46 -14.19
N ASN A 30 -2.27 -20.32 -14.80
CA ASN A 30 -3.14 -19.65 -15.77
C ASN A 30 -2.42 -18.47 -16.45
N THR A 31 -3.09 -17.91 -17.46
CA THR A 31 -2.77 -16.60 -18.01
C THR A 31 -3.56 -15.52 -17.28
N TYR A 32 -2.87 -14.49 -16.81
CA TYR A 32 -3.48 -13.42 -16.01
C TYR A 32 -3.48 -12.10 -16.77
N ARG A 33 -4.67 -11.56 -17.04
CA ARG A 33 -4.82 -10.27 -17.74
C ARG A 33 -4.56 -9.06 -16.85
N ARG A 34 -4.92 -9.15 -15.57
CA ARG A 34 -4.93 -7.99 -14.67
C ARG A 34 -4.54 -8.37 -13.26
N LEU A 35 -3.79 -7.48 -12.63
CA LEU A 35 -3.51 -7.48 -11.20
C LEU A 35 -4.13 -6.22 -10.56
N LYS A 36 -4.74 -6.37 -9.38
CA LYS A 36 -5.23 -5.26 -8.57
C LYS A 36 -4.44 -5.24 -7.27
N PHE A 37 -3.82 -4.12 -6.96
CA PHE A 37 -3.35 -3.82 -5.61
C PHE A 37 -4.38 -2.96 -4.91
N GLU A 38 -4.71 -3.32 -3.67
CA GLU A 38 -5.71 -2.62 -2.87
C GLU A 38 -5.16 -2.38 -1.48
N ILE A 39 -5.13 -1.12 -1.08
CA ILE A 39 -4.88 -0.69 0.29
C ILE A 39 -6.23 -0.32 0.87
N HIS A 40 -6.63 -1.00 1.92
CA HIS A 40 -7.88 -0.73 2.63
C HIS A 40 -7.75 -1.12 4.09
N LYS A 41 -8.59 -0.50 4.91
CA LYS A 41 -8.76 -0.88 6.31
C LYS A 41 -9.31 -2.30 6.38
N LEU A 42 -8.87 -3.04 7.40
CA LEU A 42 -9.33 -4.41 7.62
C LEU A 42 -10.84 -4.46 7.80
N ASN A 43 -11.47 -5.35 7.04
CA ASN A 43 -12.86 -5.70 7.21
C ASN A 43 -13.06 -6.50 8.50
N SER A 44 -14.28 -6.57 9.00
CA SER A 44 -14.62 -7.31 10.23
C SER A 44 -14.18 -8.78 10.18
N ASN A 45 -14.19 -9.38 8.99
CA ASN A 45 -13.92 -10.78 8.75
C ASN A 45 -12.45 -11.06 8.37
N GLU A 46 -11.61 -10.02 8.30
CA GLU A 46 -10.19 -10.15 8.01
C GLU A 46 -9.39 -10.21 9.30
N VAL A 47 -8.46 -11.18 9.36
CA VAL A 47 -7.50 -11.31 10.46
C VAL A 47 -6.39 -10.30 10.23
N SER A 48 -6.12 -9.47 11.23
CA SER A 48 -5.02 -8.50 11.15
C SER A 48 -3.68 -9.22 11.18
N PRO A 49 -2.80 -9.04 10.19
CA PRO A 49 -1.43 -9.54 10.28
C PRO A 49 -0.63 -8.81 11.37
N ASP A 50 -1.02 -7.58 11.70
CA ASP A 50 -0.41 -6.74 12.74
C ASP A 50 -1.52 -6.10 13.60
N PRO A 51 -1.57 -6.34 14.93
CA PRO A 51 -2.61 -5.80 15.78
C PRO A 51 -2.69 -4.26 15.77
N GLU A 52 -1.65 -3.53 15.38
CA GLU A 52 -1.67 -2.06 15.38
C GLU A 52 -2.67 -1.47 14.37
N PHE A 53 -3.06 -2.22 13.35
CA PHE A 53 -4.08 -1.82 12.37
C PHE A 53 -5.51 -1.92 12.89
N ARG A 54 -5.70 -2.30 14.16
CA ARG A 54 -6.99 -2.31 14.85
C ARG A 54 -6.84 -1.95 16.33
N ASP A 55 -7.56 -0.93 16.76
CA ASP A 55 -7.67 -0.58 18.19
C ASP A 55 -9.13 -0.30 18.57
N SER A 56 -9.34 0.26 19.76
CA SER A 56 -10.67 0.62 20.26
C SER A 56 -11.33 1.77 19.49
N LEU A 57 -10.56 2.54 18.72
CA LEU A 57 -11.03 3.68 17.94
C LEU A 57 -11.37 3.28 16.50
N GLY A 58 -10.77 2.22 15.96
CA GLY A 58 -11.18 1.67 14.67
C GLY A 58 -10.17 0.76 13.99
N THR A 59 -10.31 0.67 12.67
CA THR A 59 -9.38 -0.04 11.78
C THR A 59 -8.74 0.92 10.80
N TYR A 60 -7.46 0.67 10.52
CA TYR A 60 -6.62 1.58 9.73
C TYR A 60 -6.12 0.88 8.47
N SER A 61 -5.83 1.67 7.45
CA SER A 61 -5.21 1.22 6.19
C SER A 61 -3.72 1.56 6.12
N VAL A 62 -3.32 2.65 6.78
CA VAL A 62 -1.95 3.15 6.84
C VAL A 62 -1.67 3.67 8.24
N ILE A 63 -0.51 3.30 8.78
CA ILE A 63 0.01 3.82 10.04
C ILE A 63 1.39 4.41 9.75
N VAL A 64 1.60 5.67 10.13
CA VAL A 64 2.88 6.36 9.99
C VAL A 64 3.36 6.76 11.38
N LYS A 65 4.55 6.29 11.76
CA LYS A 65 5.24 6.71 12.96
C LYS A 65 6.39 7.61 12.57
N GLY A 66 6.51 8.76 13.22
CA GLY A 66 7.56 9.71 12.89
C GLY A 66 7.73 10.78 13.95
N GLU A 67 8.45 11.83 13.55
CA GLU A 67 8.70 13.01 14.37
C GLU A 67 8.44 14.27 13.54
N TYR A 68 7.76 15.24 14.14
CA TYR A 68 7.52 16.55 13.54
C TYR A 68 7.94 17.62 14.56
N LEU A 69 8.92 18.44 14.19
CA LEU A 69 9.48 19.51 15.04
C LEU A 69 9.85 19.04 16.46
N GLY A 70 10.52 17.88 16.60
CA GLY A 70 10.92 17.35 17.91
C GLY A 70 9.85 16.50 18.60
N THR A 71 8.62 16.47 18.10
CA THR A 71 7.51 15.75 18.73
C THR A 71 7.17 14.48 17.96
N ARG A 72 7.19 13.34 18.64
CA ARG A 72 6.80 12.05 18.05
C ARG A 72 5.30 12.02 17.75
N PHE A 73 4.93 11.44 16.62
CA PHE A 73 3.53 11.27 16.23
C PHE A 73 3.25 9.85 15.70
N VAL A 74 1.98 9.47 15.78
CA VAL A 74 1.43 8.30 15.09
C VAL A 74 0.21 8.76 14.29
N TYR A 75 0.36 8.86 12.98
CA TYR A 75 -0.73 9.21 12.06
C TYR A 75 -1.41 7.92 11.60
N ARG A 76 -2.75 7.91 11.58
CA ARG A 76 -3.54 6.74 11.20
C ARG A 76 -4.56 7.14 10.15
N SER A 77 -4.42 6.59 8.94
CA SER A 77 -5.37 6.81 7.85
C SER A 77 -6.40 5.69 7.78
N THR A 78 -7.61 6.03 7.34
CA THR A 78 -8.68 5.07 7.04
C THR A 78 -9.03 5.01 5.55
N LYS A 79 -8.30 5.76 4.71
CA LYS A 79 -8.58 5.85 3.26
C LYS A 79 -8.19 4.57 2.54
N SER A 80 -9.02 4.23 1.56
CA SER A 80 -8.70 3.17 0.61
C SER A 80 -8.07 3.76 -0.66
N ALA A 81 -7.19 2.98 -1.26
CA ALA A 81 -6.56 3.29 -2.54
C ALA A 81 -6.35 2.00 -3.33
N HIS A 82 -6.35 2.09 -4.65
CA HIS A 82 -6.23 0.91 -5.51
C HIS A 82 -5.51 1.22 -6.81
N GLN A 83 -4.70 0.26 -7.25
CA GLN A 83 -4.02 0.33 -8.53
C GLN A 83 -4.37 -0.91 -9.35
N PHE A 84 -4.64 -0.70 -10.64
CA PHE A 84 -4.76 -1.77 -11.61
C PHE A 84 -3.53 -1.80 -12.51
N LEU A 85 -2.99 -3.00 -12.71
CA LEU A 85 -2.05 -3.32 -13.78
C LEU A 85 -2.79 -4.19 -14.79
N VAL A 86 -2.83 -3.75 -16.04
CA VAL A 86 -3.20 -4.62 -17.17
C VAL A 86 -1.89 -5.10 -17.79
N PHE A 87 -1.70 -6.41 -17.81
CA PHE A 87 -0.50 -6.99 -18.41
C PHE A 87 -0.57 -6.90 -19.93
N ASN A 88 0.56 -6.59 -20.57
CA ASN A 88 0.71 -6.64 -22.01
C ASN A 88 2.20 -6.90 -22.38
N PRO A 89 2.58 -8.14 -22.77
CA PRO A 89 1.72 -9.32 -22.93
C PRO A 89 1.25 -9.90 -21.58
N GLU A 90 0.19 -10.72 -21.61
CA GLU A 90 -0.31 -11.41 -20.41
C GLU A 90 0.68 -12.51 -19.96
N PRO A 91 1.17 -12.51 -18.70
CA PRO A 91 2.07 -13.55 -18.22
C PRO A 91 1.33 -14.87 -18.07
N SER A 92 2.00 -15.96 -18.44
CA SER A 92 1.60 -17.32 -18.09
C SER A 92 2.28 -17.70 -16.78
N ILE A 93 1.51 -17.86 -15.71
CA ILE A 93 2.01 -18.31 -14.42
C ILE A 93 1.90 -19.84 -14.38
N ASN A 94 3.01 -20.50 -14.07
CA ASN A 94 3.13 -21.95 -13.93
C ASN A 94 4.04 -22.31 -12.75
N THR A 95 4.15 -23.59 -12.44
CA THR A 95 4.99 -24.12 -11.34
C THR A 95 6.50 -23.87 -11.49
N THR A 96 6.98 -23.42 -12.65
CA THR A 96 8.41 -23.23 -12.93
C THR A 96 8.83 -21.77 -13.06
N SER A 97 7.89 -20.82 -12.96
CA SER A 97 8.15 -19.38 -13.15
C SER A 97 7.75 -18.54 -11.94
N ILE A 98 8.51 -17.47 -11.70
CA ILE A 98 8.20 -16.43 -10.74
C ILE A 98 7.98 -15.15 -11.53
N THR A 99 6.83 -14.52 -11.34
CA THR A 99 6.59 -13.16 -11.84
C THR A 99 6.86 -12.20 -10.69
N LYS A 100 7.87 -11.34 -10.81
CA LYS A 100 8.10 -10.30 -9.81
C LYS A 100 7.32 -9.07 -10.19
N VAL A 101 6.64 -8.50 -9.20
CA VAL A 101 5.88 -7.28 -9.33
C VAL A 101 6.44 -6.27 -8.35
N MET A 102 7.03 -5.19 -8.85
CA MET A 102 7.55 -4.12 -7.99
C MET A 102 6.53 -2.99 -7.88
N LEU A 103 6.46 -2.39 -6.70
CA LEU A 103 5.62 -1.24 -6.41
C LEU A 103 6.48 -0.11 -5.88
N ARG A 104 6.37 1.05 -6.52
CA ARG A 104 6.99 2.27 -6.02
C ARG A 104 6.02 3.03 -5.13
N VAL A 105 6.47 3.47 -3.96
CA VAL A 105 5.69 4.32 -3.05
C VAL A 105 6.58 5.49 -2.63
N LYS A 106 5.99 6.67 -2.43
CA LYS A 106 6.75 7.88 -2.04
C LYS A 106 6.18 8.49 -0.75
N PRO A 107 6.37 7.85 0.43
CA PRO A 107 5.80 8.31 1.69
C PRO A 107 6.19 9.73 2.10
N TYR A 108 7.36 10.20 1.65
CA TYR A 108 7.84 11.56 1.90
C TYR A 108 6.92 12.66 1.33
N LEU A 109 6.04 12.34 0.38
CA LEU A 109 5.07 13.27 -0.19
C LEU A 109 3.76 13.37 0.61
N TRP A 110 3.52 12.45 1.56
CA TRP A 110 2.22 12.36 2.23
C TRP A 110 1.93 13.54 3.16
N PHE A 111 2.97 14.16 3.71
CA PHE A 111 2.88 15.25 4.68
C PHE A 111 3.33 16.60 4.10
N ILE A 112 3.25 16.77 2.77
CA ILE A 112 3.63 18.01 2.08
C ILE A 112 2.46 18.52 1.25
N GLU A 113 2.18 19.82 1.35
CA GLU A 113 1.23 20.51 0.49
C GLU A 113 1.82 21.84 0.03
N ASN A 114 1.84 22.09 -1.29
CA ASN A 114 2.41 23.30 -1.87
C ASN A 114 3.85 23.62 -1.39
N GLY A 115 4.65 22.59 -1.11
CA GLY A 115 6.02 22.71 -0.60
C GLY A 115 6.12 22.97 0.92
N VAL A 116 5.01 23.01 1.64
CA VAL A 116 4.95 23.21 3.09
C VAL A 116 4.64 21.88 3.79
N TYR A 117 5.32 21.62 4.90
CA TYR A 117 5.05 20.43 5.71
C TYR A 117 3.77 20.60 6.54
N LEU A 118 2.85 19.66 6.38
CA LEU A 118 1.64 19.54 7.17
C LEU A 118 1.97 18.96 8.56
N ASN A 119 1.44 19.56 9.62
CA ASN A 119 1.57 19.02 10.97
C ASN A 119 0.64 17.78 11.10
N PRO A 120 1.18 16.57 11.31
CA PRO A 120 0.40 15.34 11.40
C PRO A 120 -0.44 15.22 12.68
N MET A 121 -0.20 16.10 13.66
CA MET A 121 -0.94 16.14 14.92
C MET A 121 -2.06 17.19 14.90
N ASP A 122 -2.17 17.99 13.84
CA ASP A 122 -3.21 18.99 13.68
C ASP A 122 -4.38 18.40 12.87
N PRO A 123 -5.58 18.24 13.47
CA PRO A 123 -6.75 17.68 12.77
C PRO A 123 -7.15 18.48 11.52
N ALA A 124 -6.81 19.77 11.43
CA ALA A 124 -7.10 20.57 10.24
C ALA A 124 -6.36 20.04 8.99
N ASN A 125 -5.24 19.34 9.18
CA ASN A 125 -4.44 18.77 8.08
C ASN A 125 -4.84 17.34 7.72
N GLU A 126 -5.71 16.68 8.49
CA GLU A 126 -6.05 15.26 8.33
C GLU A 126 -6.55 14.95 6.91
N ASN A 127 -7.50 15.74 6.41
CA ASN A 127 -8.04 15.53 5.06
C ASN A 127 -6.99 15.69 3.96
N ASN A 128 -6.08 16.66 4.10
CA ASN A 128 -5.03 16.92 3.14
C ASN A 128 -4.01 15.77 3.15
N ILE A 129 -3.57 15.33 4.33
CA ILE A 129 -2.66 14.18 4.48
C ILE A 129 -3.30 12.90 3.93
N ASP A 130 -4.57 12.63 4.26
CA ASP A 130 -5.29 11.47 3.77
C ASP A 130 -5.45 11.45 2.25
N ASN A 131 -5.74 12.59 1.65
CA ASN A 131 -5.82 12.73 0.19
C ASN A 131 -4.43 12.56 -0.44
N ASN A 132 -3.38 13.14 0.15
CA ASN A 132 -2.01 12.95 -0.31
C ASN A 132 -1.59 11.47 -0.27
N ILE A 133 -1.92 10.74 0.80
CA ILE A 133 -1.67 9.28 0.90
C ILE A 133 -2.40 8.56 -0.25
N LYS A 134 -3.70 8.82 -0.40
CA LYS A 134 -4.53 8.19 -1.44
C LYS A 134 -4.00 8.48 -2.84
N ASP A 135 -3.72 9.73 -3.15
CA ASP A 135 -3.28 10.18 -4.47
C ASP A 135 -1.87 9.70 -4.76
N ASN A 136 -1.00 9.66 -3.74
CA ASN A 136 0.32 9.05 -3.87
C ASN A 136 0.22 7.55 -4.16
N ILE A 137 -0.64 6.81 -3.47
CA ILE A 137 -0.83 5.39 -3.73
C ILE A 137 -1.39 5.17 -5.15
N ASN A 138 -2.41 5.93 -5.55
CA ASN A 138 -3.00 5.78 -6.88
C ASN A 138 -2.07 6.27 -8.02
N GLY A 139 -1.21 7.25 -7.77
CA GLY A 139 -0.40 7.90 -8.79
C GLY A 139 1.07 7.47 -8.82
N SER A 140 1.60 6.91 -7.72
CA SER A 140 3.02 6.54 -7.61
C SER A 140 3.28 5.04 -7.65
N PHE A 141 2.24 4.19 -7.66
CA PHE A 141 2.37 2.75 -7.87
C PHE A 141 2.75 2.46 -9.33
N GLU A 142 4.02 2.65 -9.63
CA GLU A 142 4.63 2.14 -10.86
C GLU A 142 4.84 0.65 -10.69
N VAL A 143 4.20 -0.12 -11.56
CA VAL A 143 4.29 -1.57 -11.53
C VAL A 143 5.29 -2.04 -12.57
N TYR A 144 6.34 -2.72 -12.10
CA TYR A 144 7.32 -3.35 -12.97
C TYR A 144 7.15 -4.85 -12.91
N VAL A 145 7.09 -5.48 -14.08
CA VAL A 145 7.01 -6.92 -14.23
C VAL A 145 8.36 -7.42 -14.71
N GLU A 146 9.03 -8.20 -13.87
CA GLU A 146 10.24 -8.93 -14.27
C GLU A 146 9.85 -10.40 -14.48
N ALA A 147 10.01 -10.86 -15.72
CA ALA A 147 9.90 -12.27 -16.06
C ALA A 147 11.25 -12.95 -15.80
N ASN A 148 11.20 -14.21 -15.34
CA ASN A 148 12.39 -15.06 -15.23
C ASN A 148 13.08 -15.31 -16.57
#